data_AF-V6S1U0-F1
#
_entry.id   AF-V6S1U0-F1
#
_cell.length_a   1.000
_cell.length_b   1.000
_cell.length_c   1.000
_cell.angle_alpha   90.00
_cell.angle_beta   90.00
_cell.angle_gamma   90.00
#
_symmetry.space_group_name_H-M   'P 1'
#
loop_
_entity.id
_entity.type
_entity.pdbx_description
1 polymer ?
#
loop_
_entity_poly.entity_id
_entity_poly.type
_entity_poly.pdbx_seq_one_letter_code
_entity_poly.pdbx_strand_id
1 'polypeptide(L)'
;MSETRFEIQKEFRERQEKYVYYLIALSVSAIGFSIFKTDNQTLNIYQIPLAIAVICWSVSIFCGLKFLKYVISSLYNNNSYFEIINGKDPKVGNNLEKIEISIEAFKEAWKINANSMKRYFTWQGYLFYTGIILFIVWHIIEMYFRTQLMNLSCH
;
A
#
# COMPACT_ATOMS: atom_id res chain seq x y z
N MET A 1 16.08 -28.36 -5.06
CA MET A 1 15.23 -27.58 -5.99
C MET A 1 14.05 -26.86 -5.31
N SER A 2 13.52 -27.37 -4.18
CA SER A 2 12.47 -26.69 -3.39
C SER A 2 13.01 -25.52 -2.55
N GLU A 3 14.20 -25.66 -1.93
CA GLU A 3 14.80 -24.62 -1.08
C GLU A 3 15.02 -23.30 -1.82
N THR A 4 15.63 -23.34 -3.01
CA THR A 4 15.87 -22.13 -3.82
C THR A 4 14.58 -21.35 -4.14
N ARG A 5 13.48 -22.06 -4.41
CA ARG A 5 12.18 -21.42 -4.68
C ARG A 5 11.62 -20.74 -3.43
N PHE A 6 11.79 -21.38 -2.28
CA PHE A 6 11.36 -20.83 -0.99
C PHE A 6 12.16 -19.58 -0.63
N GLU A 7 13.49 -19.61 -0.82
CA GLU A 7 14.36 -18.46 -0.57
C GLU A 7 14.01 -17.27 -1.46
N ILE A 8 13.78 -17.50 -2.76
CA ILE A 8 13.37 -16.43 -3.70
C ILE A 8 12.03 -15.82 -3.27
N GLN A 9 11.06 -16.65 -2.86
CA GLN A 9 9.75 -16.14 -2.40
C GLN A 9 9.88 -15.31 -1.13
N LYS A 10 10.75 -15.72 -0.20
CA LYS A 10 11.04 -14.98 1.02
C LYS A 10 11.69 -13.64 0.70
N GLU A 11 12.74 -13.61 -0.11
CA GLU A 11 13.41 -12.38 -0.50
C GLU A 11 12.45 -11.43 -1.23
N PHE A 12 11.65 -11.95 -2.17
CA PHE A 12 10.66 -11.16 -2.88
C PHE A 12 9.67 -10.47 -1.93
N ARG A 13 9.17 -11.18 -0.92
CA ARG A 13 8.26 -10.60 0.08
C ARG A 13 8.94 -9.51 0.92
N GLU A 14 10.16 -9.75 1.37
CA GLU A 14 10.94 -8.76 2.13
C GLU A 14 11.20 -7.48 1.32
N ARG A 15 11.47 -7.62 0.01
CA ARG A 15 11.62 -6.48 -0.90
C ARG A 15 10.30 -5.73 -1.08
N GLN A 16 9.18 -6.44 -1.22
CA GLN A 16 7.85 -5.82 -1.32
C GLN A 16 7.48 -5.03 -0.07
N GLU A 17 7.71 -5.58 1.12
CA GLU A 17 7.45 -4.89 2.39
C GLU A 17 8.24 -3.57 2.48
N LYS A 18 9.55 -3.60 2.19
CA LYS A 18 10.40 -2.40 2.17
C LYS A 18 9.90 -1.36 1.17
N TYR A 19 9.50 -1.79 -0.03
CA TYR A 19 8.94 -0.92 -1.05
C TYR A 19 7.63 -0.24 -0.58
N VAL A 20 6.74 -1.00 0.07
CA VAL A 20 5.49 -0.47 0.63
C VAL A 20 5.75 0.57 1.72
N TYR A 21 6.69 0.32 2.62
CA TYR A 21 7.10 1.30 3.65
C TYR A 21 7.65 2.58 3.02
N TYR A 22 8.48 2.46 1.98
CA TYR A 22 9.02 3.60 1.26
C TYR A 22 7.90 4.45 0.63
N LEU A 23 6.92 3.83 -0.02
CA LEU A 23 5.78 4.55 -0.59
C LEU A 23 4.92 5.23 0.48
N ILE A 24 4.68 4.60 1.63
CA ILE A 24 3.96 5.23 2.74
C ILE A 24 4.69 6.49 3.20
N ALA A 25 6.02 6.40 3.41
CA ALA A 25 6.83 7.54 3.84
C ALA A 25 6.84 8.69 2.81
N LEU A 26 6.93 8.36 1.53
CA LEU A 26 6.82 9.35 0.45
C LEU A 26 5.45 10.01 0.39
N SER A 27 4.36 9.24 0.54
CA SER A 27 3.00 9.79 0.58
C SER A 27 2.81 10.75 1.75
N VAL A 28 3.25 10.38 2.96
CA VAL A 28 3.17 11.26 4.14
C VAL A 28 3.98 12.53 3.92
N SER A 29 5.21 12.41 3.39
CA SER A 29 6.05 13.56 3.06
C SER A 29 5.41 14.48 2.03
N ALA A 30 4.79 13.91 0.98
CA ALA A 30 4.12 14.67 -0.06
C ALA A 30 2.90 15.42 0.48
N ILE A 31 2.10 14.79 1.35
CA ILE A 31 0.98 15.45 2.04
C ILE A 31 1.49 16.60 2.91
N GLY A 32 2.54 16.38 3.71
CA GLY A 32 3.14 17.43 4.54
C GLY A 32 3.66 18.61 3.72
N PHE A 33 4.32 18.32 2.59
CA PHE A 33 4.80 19.34 1.66
C PHE A 33 3.66 20.13 1.02
N SER A 34 2.57 19.47 0.63
CA SER A 34 1.37 20.14 0.11
C SER A 34 0.79 21.12 1.13
N ILE A 35 0.63 20.69 2.39
CA ILE A 35 0.13 21.55 3.47
C ILE A 35 1.04 22.78 3.64
N PHE A 36 2.36 22.56 3.71
CA PHE A 36 3.35 23.63 3.83
C PHE A 36 3.28 24.63 2.67
N LYS A 37 3.05 24.16 1.44
CA LYS A 37 2.90 25.04 0.26
C LYS A 37 1.61 25.85 0.27
N THR A 38 0.56 25.36 0.93
CA THR A 38 -0.75 26.02 1.00
C THR A 38 -0.97 26.90 2.22
N ASP A 39 -0.03 26.98 3.16
CA ASP A 39 -0.18 27.66 4.45
C ASP A 39 -0.61 29.15 4.33
N ASN A 40 -0.14 29.85 3.30
CA ASN A 40 -0.45 31.25 3.03
C ASN A 40 -1.38 31.46 1.82
N GLN A 41 -2.11 30.43 1.39
CA GLN A 41 -3.01 30.52 0.23
C GLN A 41 -4.48 30.57 0.66
N THR A 42 -5.25 31.47 0.05
CA THR A 42 -6.72 31.45 0.17
C THR A 42 -7.29 30.27 -0.60
N LEU A 43 -8.35 29.67 -0.06
CA LEU A 43 -9.00 28.52 -0.68
C LEU A 43 -9.60 28.93 -2.04
N ASN A 44 -9.13 28.28 -3.11
CA ASN A 44 -9.51 28.63 -4.49
C ASN A 44 -9.81 27.37 -5.29
N ILE A 45 -10.65 27.49 -6.32
CA ILE A 45 -11.11 26.39 -7.17
C ILE A 45 -9.94 25.69 -7.88
N TYR A 46 -8.85 26.42 -8.15
CA TYR A 46 -7.65 25.83 -8.74
C TYR A 46 -6.94 24.84 -7.84
N GLN A 47 -7.26 24.77 -6.54
CA GLN A 47 -6.71 23.78 -5.60
C GLN A 47 -7.40 22.41 -5.66
N ILE A 48 -8.46 22.25 -6.46
CA ILE A 48 -9.16 20.96 -6.62
C ILE A 48 -8.19 19.82 -7.00
N PRO A 49 -7.28 19.96 -7.98
CA PRO A 49 -6.36 18.86 -8.33
C PRO A 49 -5.39 18.53 -7.19
N LEU A 50 -4.99 19.52 -6.38
CA LEU A 50 -4.20 19.30 -5.17
C LEU A 50 -4.97 18.50 -4.12
N ALA A 51 -6.23 18.83 -3.89
CA ALA A 51 -7.08 18.10 -2.95
C ALA A 51 -7.24 16.63 -3.37
N ILE A 52 -7.47 16.38 -4.67
CA ILE A 52 -7.55 15.01 -5.21
C ILE A 52 -6.19 14.30 -5.05
N ALA A 53 -5.06 14.98 -5.27
CA ALA A 53 -3.73 14.40 -5.06
C ALA A 53 -3.52 13.94 -3.61
N VAL A 54 -3.91 14.78 -2.63
CA VAL A 54 -3.83 14.46 -1.20
C VAL A 54 -4.72 13.26 -0.85
N ILE A 55 -5.93 13.19 -1.40
CA ILE A 55 -6.81 12.02 -1.24
C ILE A 55 -6.14 10.77 -1.83
N CYS A 56 -5.58 10.84 -3.03
CA CYS A 56 -4.88 9.72 -3.66
C CYS A 56 -3.74 9.19 -2.79
N TRP A 57 -2.88 10.06 -2.23
CA TRP A 57 -1.82 9.65 -1.32
C TRP A 57 -2.36 9.08 -0.01
N SER A 58 -3.45 9.64 0.53
CA SER A 58 -4.09 9.13 1.75
C SER A 58 -4.65 7.71 1.55
N VAL A 59 -5.31 7.46 0.42
CA VAL A 59 -5.81 6.12 0.07
C VAL A 59 -4.64 5.18 -0.24
N SER A 60 -3.56 5.67 -0.86
CA SER A 60 -2.32 4.90 -1.07
C SER A 60 -1.74 4.41 0.27
N ILE A 61 -1.63 5.28 1.28
CA ILE A 61 -1.20 4.91 2.63
C ILE A 61 -2.11 3.83 3.22
N PHE A 62 -3.44 3.99 3.11
CA PHE A 62 -4.39 2.99 3.58
C PHE A 62 -4.18 1.62 2.91
N CYS A 63 -3.98 1.59 1.59
CA CYS A 63 -3.66 0.36 0.86
C CYS A 63 -2.35 -0.27 1.36
N GLY A 64 -1.30 0.52 1.58
CA GLY A 64 -0.02 0.03 2.11
C GLY A 64 -0.14 -0.56 3.52
N LEU A 65 -0.87 0.10 4.42
CA LEU A 65 -1.14 -0.42 5.77
C LEU A 65 -1.97 -1.71 5.74
N LYS A 66 -2.96 -1.81 4.83
CA LYS A 66 -3.72 -3.05 4.62
C LYS A 66 -2.83 -4.18 4.11
N PHE A 67 -1.97 -3.91 3.13
CA PHE A 67 -0.98 -4.88 2.65
C PHE A 67 -0.13 -5.42 3.80
N LEU A 68 0.46 -4.54 4.62
CA LEU A 68 1.28 -4.94 5.77
C LEU A 68 0.48 -5.78 6.78
N LYS A 69 -0.79 -5.45 7.03
CA LYS A 69 -1.66 -6.26 7.89
C LYS A 69 -1.83 -7.69 7.37
N TYR A 70 -2.02 -7.87 6.06
CA TYR A 70 -2.13 -9.20 5.47
C TYR A 70 -0.81 -9.97 5.49
N VAL A 71 0.33 -9.29 5.29
CA VAL A 71 1.66 -9.89 5.42
C VAL A 71 1.88 -10.42 6.85
N ILE A 72 1.58 -9.62 7.86
CA ILE A 72 1.71 -10.01 9.28
C ILE A 72 0.76 -11.19 9.59
N SER A 73 -0.48 -11.14 9.10
CA SER A 73 -1.45 -12.24 9.27
C SER A 73 -1.01 -13.52 8.57
N SER A 74 -0.39 -13.42 7.39
CA SER A 74 0.15 -14.56 6.64
C SER A 74 1.31 -15.21 7.38
N LEU A 75 2.19 -14.42 7.99
CA LEU A 75 3.27 -14.89 8.86
C LEU A 75 2.74 -15.63 10.09
N TYR A 76 1.74 -15.06 10.78
CA TYR A 76 1.13 -15.68 11.96
C TYR A 76 0.45 -17.02 11.61
N ASN A 77 -0.34 -17.04 10.54
CA ASN A 77 -1.04 -18.25 10.11
C ASN A 77 -0.07 -19.34 9.64
N ASN A 78 1.06 -18.98 9.03
CA ASN A 78 2.10 -19.95 8.65
C ASN A 78 2.65 -20.69 9.88
N ASN A 79 2.81 -20.01 11.02
CA ASN A 79 3.28 -20.67 12.23
C ASN A 79 2.27 -21.73 12.71
N SER A 80 0.98 -21.38 12.75
CA SER A 80 -0.09 -22.33 13.07
C SER A 80 -0.18 -23.49 12.08
N TYR A 81 0.08 -23.25 10.78
CA TYR A 81 0.12 -24.30 9.77
C TYR A 81 1.22 -25.34 10.04
N PHE A 82 2.42 -24.90 10.45
CA PHE A 82 3.49 -25.80 10.85
C PHE A 82 3.16 -26.58 12.13
N GLU A 83 2.44 -25.98 13.07
CA GLU A 83 1.96 -26.69 14.28
C GLU A 83 0.94 -27.79 13.93
N ILE A 84 0.05 -27.52 12.98
CA ILE A 84 -0.95 -28.49 12.47
C ILE A 84 -0.28 -29.65 11.75
N ILE A 85 0.65 -29.40 10.82
CA ILE A 85 1.36 -30.47 10.09
C ILE A 85 2.17 -31.36 11.03
N ASN A 86 2.80 -30.76 12.05
CA ASN A 86 3.62 -31.50 13.00
C ASN A 86 2.78 -32.24 14.06
N GLY A 87 1.44 -32.22 13.98
CA GLY A 87 0.54 -32.86 14.95
C GLY A 87 0.59 -32.23 16.34
N LYS A 88 1.13 -31.01 16.46
CA LYS A 88 1.30 -30.28 17.73
C LYS A 88 0.14 -29.35 18.04
N ASP A 89 -0.78 -29.15 17.10
CA ASP A 89 -1.98 -28.35 17.31
C ASP A 89 -2.95 -29.05 18.28
N PRO A 90 -3.32 -28.42 19.42
CA PRO A 90 -4.19 -29.03 20.44
C PRO A 90 -5.61 -29.37 19.95
N LYS A 91 -6.09 -28.74 18.87
CA LYS A 91 -7.43 -28.93 18.31
C LYS A 91 -7.47 -30.02 17.23
N VAL A 92 -6.36 -30.21 16.51
CA VAL A 92 -6.25 -31.18 15.42
C VAL A 92 -5.67 -32.53 15.91
N GLY A 93 -4.64 -32.49 16.77
CA GLY A 93 -3.92 -33.68 17.22
C GLY A 93 -3.27 -34.47 16.07
N ASN A 94 -3.18 -35.80 16.22
CA ASN A 94 -2.60 -36.72 15.20
C ASN A 94 -3.64 -37.33 14.24
N ASN A 95 -4.85 -36.76 14.15
CA ASN A 95 -5.87 -37.29 13.26
C ASN A 95 -5.59 -36.85 11.80
N LEU A 96 -5.20 -37.81 10.96
CA LEU A 96 -4.85 -37.60 9.54
C LEU A 96 -5.95 -36.88 8.75
N GLU A 97 -7.23 -37.24 8.96
CA GLU A 97 -8.37 -36.63 8.27
C GLU A 97 -8.55 -35.15 8.67
N LYS A 98 -8.38 -34.84 9.97
CA LYS A 98 -8.44 -33.45 10.46
C LYS A 98 -7.24 -32.63 9.98
N ILE A 99 -6.07 -33.24 9.86
CA ILE A 99 -4.87 -32.59 9.31
C ILE A 99 -5.11 -32.22 7.84
N GLU A 100 -5.68 -33.14 7.05
CA GLU A 100 -5.95 -32.90 5.63
C GLU A 100 -6.99 -31.77 5.40
N ILE A 101 -8.11 -31.78 6.14
CA ILE A 101 -9.11 -30.71 6.12
C ILE A 101 -8.49 -29.37 6.53
N SER A 102 -7.63 -29.37 7.55
CA SER A 102 -6.96 -28.16 8.03
C SER A 102 -5.96 -27.62 7.00
N ILE A 103 -5.27 -28.49 6.26
CA ILE A 103 -4.36 -28.11 5.17
C ILE A 103 -5.15 -27.48 4.01
N GLU A 104 -6.30 -28.03 3.66
CA GLU A 104 -7.14 -27.51 2.57
C GLU A 104 -7.73 -26.13 2.93
N ALA A 105 -8.30 -25.99 4.14
CA ALA A 105 -8.76 -24.71 4.66
C ALA A 105 -7.65 -23.66 4.70
N PHE A 106 -6.42 -24.07 5.05
CA PHE A 106 -5.26 -23.20 5.03
C PHE A 106 -4.90 -22.74 3.61
N LYS A 107 -4.88 -23.65 2.63
CA LYS A 107 -4.60 -23.30 1.22
C LYS A 107 -5.62 -22.31 0.67
N GLU A 108 -6.89 -22.48 1.00
CA GLU A 108 -7.94 -21.57 0.57
C GLU A 108 -7.79 -20.17 1.20
N ALA A 109 -7.60 -20.11 2.52
CA ALA A 109 -7.34 -18.86 3.24
C ALA A 109 -6.07 -18.15 2.73
N TRP A 110 -5.02 -18.92 2.43
CA TRP A 110 -3.79 -18.41 1.84
C TRP A 110 -4.03 -17.76 0.48
N LYS A 111 -4.79 -18.42 -0.41
CA LYS A 111 -5.10 -17.91 -1.76
C LYS A 111 -5.89 -16.60 -1.68
N ILE A 112 -6.86 -16.50 -0.76
CA ILE A 112 -7.65 -15.28 -0.53
C ILE A 112 -6.75 -14.14 -0.02
N ASN A 113 -5.87 -14.42 0.94
CA ASN A 113 -4.92 -13.44 1.46
C ASN A 113 -3.91 -13.00 0.39
N ALA A 114 -3.37 -13.92 -0.40
CA ALA A 114 -2.43 -13.63 -1.48
C ALA A 114 -3.05 -12.72 -2.55
N ASN A 115 -4.29 -13.00 -2.96
CA ASN A 115 -5.01 -12.14 -3.91
C ASN A 115 -5.28 -10.75 -3.32
N SER A 116 -5.65 -10.69 -2.04
CA SER A 116 -5.88 -9.41 -1.34
C SER A 116 -4.59 -8.59 -1.25
N MET A 117 -3.47 -9.21 -0.86
CA MET A 117 -2.14 -8.58 -0.82
C MET A 117 -1.77 -8.01 -2.19
N LYS A 118 -1.86 -8.81 -3.25
CA LYS A 118 -1.57 -8.36 -4.62
C LYS A 118 -2.42 -7.15 -4.99
N ARG A 119 -3.72 -7.19 -4.71
CA ARG A 119 -4.64 -6.07 -5.00
C ARG A 119 -4.22 -4.80 -4.27
N TYR A 120 -3.98 -4.85 -2.96
CA TYR A 120 -3.60 -3.67 -2.19
C TYR A 120 -2.24 -3.10 -2.61
N PHE A 121 -1.27 -3.97 -2.91
CA PHE A 121 0.03 -3.56 -3.43
C PHE A 121 -0.09 -2.80 -4.76
N THR A 122 -0.84 -3.35 -5.71
CA THR A 122 -1.04 -2.72 -7.03
C THR A 122 -1.78 -1.38 -6.91
N TRP A 123 -2.86 -1.32 -6.11
CA TRP A 123 -3.64 -0.09 -5.92
C TRP A 123 -2.84 1.00 -5.20
N GLN A 124 -2.01 0.65 -4.21
CA GLN A 124 -1.12 1.59 -3.55
C GLN A 124 -0.24 2.32 -4.57
N GLY A 125 0.38 1.56 -5.48
CA GLY A 125 1.23 2.09 -6.54
C GLY A 125 0.46 3.03 -7.48
N TYR A 126 -0.68 2.58 -8.02
CA TYR A 126 -1.48 3.41 -8.92
C TYR A 126 -1.91 4.73 -8.27
N LEU A 127 -2.46 4.67 -7.05
CA LEU A 127 -2.88 5.86 -6.32
C LEU A 127 -1.71 6.80 -6.02
N PHE A 128 -0.54 6.26 -5.69
CA PHE A 128 0.66 7.06 -5.45
C PHE A 128 1.06 7.86 -6.68
N TYR A 129 1.18 7.21 -7.84
CA TYR A 129 1.57 7.86 -9.09
C TYR A 129 0.49 8.82 -9.60
N THR A 130 -0.79 8.48 -9.49
CA THR A 130 -1.89 9.38 -9.81
C THR A 130 -1.82 10.66 -8.96
N GLY A 131 -1.52 10.55 -7.66
CA GLY A 131 -1.32 11.70 -6.79
C GLY A 131 -0.17 12.61 -7.24
N ILE A 132 0.97 12.03 -7.66
CA ILE A 132 2.10 12.79 -8.21
C ILE A 132 1.68 13.58 -9.46
N ILE A 133 1.00 12.93 -10.41
CA ILE A 133 0.57 13.58 -11.65
C ILE A 133 -0.37 14.75 -11.35
N LEU A 134 -1.36 14.54 -10.47
CA LEU A 134 -2.31 15.57 -10.08
C LEU A 134 -1.64 16.76 -9.39
N PHE A 135 -0.66 16.50 -8.52
CA PHE A 135 0.13 17.55 -7.88
C PHE A 135 0.92 18.38 -8.89
N ILE A 136 1.57 17.73 -9.87
CA ILE A 136 2.31 18.44 -10.93
C ILE A 136 1.37 19.31 -11.76
N VAL A 137 0.20 18.76 -12.16
CA VAL A 137 -0.81 19.52 -12.90
C VAL A 137 -1.28 20.73 -12.11
N TRP A 138 -1.60 20.55 -10.83
CA TRP A 138 -1.95 21.66 -9.94
C TRP A 138 -0.85 22.74 -9.91
N HIS A 139 0.40 22.33 -9.74
CA HIS A 139 1.50 23.26 -9.60
C HIS A 139 1.73 24.09 -10.87
N ILE A 140 1.61 23.47 -12.05
CA ILE A 140 1.70 24.17 -13.34
C ILE A 140 0.55 25.19 -13.48
N ILE A 141 -0.67 24.80 -13.11
CA ILE A 141 -1.84 25.68 -13.14
C ILE A 141 -1.63 26.88 -12.20
N GLU A 142 -1.16 26.64 -10.97
CA GLU A 142 -0.87 27.69 -10.00
C GLU A 142 0.17 28.69 -10.54
N MET A 143 1.27 28.19 -11.12
CA MET A 143 2.31 29.02 -11.72
C MET A 143 1.79 29.86 -12.89
N TYR A 144 0.94 29.27 -13.74
CA TYR A 144 0.33 29.96 -14.87
C TYR A 144 -0.53 31.14 -14.40
N PHE A 145 -1.44 30.92 -13.45
CA PHE A 145 -2.30 31.98 -12.92
C PHE A 145 -1.53 33.06 -12.18
N ARG A 146 -0.49 32.68 -11.41
CA ARG A 146 0.38 33.65 -10.73
C ARG A 146 1.12 34.55 -11.74
N THR A 147 1.55 33.99 -12.87
CA THR A 147 2.24 34.74 -13.94
C THR A 147 1.29 35.71 -14.64
N GLN A 148 0.08 35.26 -14.98
CA GLN A 148 -0.94 36.12 -15.60
C GLN A 148 -1.30 37.32 -14.71
N LEU A 149 -1.45 37.08 -13.40
CA LEU A 149 -1.82 38.13 -12.44
C LEU A 149 -0.71 39.20 -12.27
N MET A 150 0.56 38.80 -12.33
CA MET A 150 1.69 39.74 -12.36
C MET A 150 1.73 40.59 -13.64
N ASN A 151 1.44 39.99 -14.81
CA ASN A 151 1.44 40.74 -16.07
C ASN A 151 0.30 41.79 -16.14
N LEU A 152 -0.85 41.51 -15.52
CA LEU A 152 -2.00 42.42 -15.47
C LEU A 152 -1.81 43.61 -14.51
N SER A 153 -0.88 43.53 -13.56
CA SER A 153 -0.63 44.59 -12.56
C SER A 153 0.45 45.58 -12.97
N CYS A 154 1.15 45.33 -14.09
CA CYS A 154 2.16 46.22 -14.67
C CYS A 154 1.62 47.11 -15.82
N HIS A 155 0.33 47.03 -16.13
CA HIS A 155 -0.37 47.89 -17.09
C HIS A 155 -1.42 48.74 -16.38
#